data_AF-A0A957FPP0-F1
#
_entry.id   AF-A0A957FPP0-F1
#
_cell.length_a   1.000
_cell.length_b   1.000
_cell.length_c   1.000
_cell.angle_alpha   90.00
_cell.angle_beta   90.00
_cell.angle_gamma   90.00
#
_symmetry.space_group_name_H-M   'P 1'
#
loop_
_entity.id
_entity.type
_entity.pdbx_description
1 polymer ?
#
loop_
_entity_poly.entity_id
_entity_poly.type
_entity_poly.pdbx_seq_one_letter_code
_entity_poly.pdbx_strand_id
1 'polypeptide(L)' 'LAQKLVEMANELCHGRVLFVQEGGYLLDALSYGVLNTVQALLGRDDIRDPLGPFPHRETDIADLIAGIHKMHLKK' A
#
# COMPACT_ATOMS: atom_id res chain seq x y z
N LEU A 1 1.27 2.35 -3.13
CA LEU A 1 1.48 1.25 -2.15
C LEU A 1 1.94 -0.04 -2.82
N ALA A 2 1.14 -0.66 -3.71
CA ALA A 2 1.48 -1.96 -4.32
C ALA A 2 2.86 -1.99 -5.00
N GLN A 3 3.20 -0.98 -5.80
CA GLN A 3 4.53 -0.85 -6.42
C GLN A 3 5.67 -0.89 -5.38
N LYS A 4 5.53 -0.16 -4.26
CA LYS A 4 6.52 -0.16 -3.18
C LYS A 4 6.68 -1.54 -2.54
N LEU A 5 5.58 -2.28 -2.36
CA LEU A 5 5.63 -3.65 -1.84
C LEU A 5 6.31 -4.61 -2.82
N VAL A 6 6.07 -4.45 -4.14
CA VAL A 6 6.76 -5.22 -5.19
C VAL A 6 8.26 -4.91 -5.20
N GLU A 7 8.65 -3.62 -5.10
CA GLU A 7 10.05 -3.21 -4.97
C GLU A 7 10.72 -3.86 -3.76
N MET A 8 10.09 -3.77 -2.59
CA MET A 8 10.60 -4.40 -1.37
C MET A 8 10.70 -5.91 -1.51
N ALA A 9 9.75 -6.56 -2.18
CA ALA A 9 9.81 -8.00 -2.43
C ALA A 9 10.95 -8.37 -3.39
N ASN A 10 11.26 -7.53 -4.38
CA ASN A 10 12.43 -7.71 -5.24
C ASN A 10 13.73 -7.65 -4.43
N GLU A 11 13.84 -6.67 -3.52
CA GLU A 11 15.02 -6.47 -2.67
C GLU A 11 15.18 -7.55 -1.58
N LEU A 12 14.08 -7.92 -0.92
CA LEU A 12 14.11 -8.68 0.33
C LEU A 12 13.62 -10.12 0.18
N CYS A 13 12.89 -10.44 -0.89
CA CYS A 13 12.16 -11.70 -1.05
C CYS A 13 12.36 -12.36 -2.43
N HIS A 14 13.38 -11.97 -3.19
CA HIS A 14 13.66 -12.46 -4.54
C HIS A 14 12.45 -12.35 -5.48
N GLY A 15 11.73 -11.23 -5.39
CA GLY A 15 10.56 -10.92 -6.22
C GLY A 15 9.29 -11.69 -5.86
N ARG A 16 9.27 -12.45 -4.76
CA ARG A 16 8.08 -13.18 -4.32
C ARG A 16 7.21 -12.33 -3.41
N VAL A 17 5.99 -12.05 -3.86
CA VAL A 17 4.96 -11.36 -3.08
C VAL A 17 3.59 -11.97 -3.41
N LEU A 18 2.73 -12.06 -2.39
CA LEU A 18 1.34 -12.48 -2.52
C LEU A 18 0.44 -11.39 -1.94
N PHE A 19 -0.56 -10.98 -2.70
CA PHE A 19 -1.64 -10.11 -2.23
C PHE A 19 -2.89 -10.95 -2.03
N VAL A 20 -3.50 -10.84 -0.85
CA VAL A 20 -4.76 -11.51 -0.50
C VAL A 20 -5.79 -10.42 -0.22
N GLN A 21 -6.93 -10.48 -0.91
CA GLN A 21 -8.01 -9.53 -0.69
C GLN A 21 -8.77 -9.90 0.58
N GLU A 22 -8.85 -8.95 1.51
CA GLU A 22 -9.63 -9.05 2.74
C GLU A 22 -10.98 -8.33 2.54
N GLY A 23 -11.19 -7.19 3.20
CA GLY A 23 -12.35 -6.33 3.02
C GLY A 23 -12.25 -5.40 1.80
N GLY A 24 -13.27 -4.56 1.65
CA GLY A 24 -13.36 -3.59 0.56
C GLY A 24 -14.82 -3.33 0.22
N TYR A 25 -15.40 -2.30 0.82
CA TYR A 25 -16.85 -2.09 0.77
C TYR A 25 -17.26 -0.92 -0.13
N LEU A 26 -16.32 -0.04 -0.48
CA LEU A 26 -16.52 0.97 -1.51
C LEU A 26 -16.05 0.39 -2.85
N LEU A 27 -17.00 -0.05 -3.68
CA LEU A 27 -16.71 -0.87 -4.86
C LEU A 27 -15.82 -0.18 -5.89
N ASP A 28 -15.97 1.13 -6.09
CA ASP A 28 -15.11 1.88 -7.01
C ASP A 28 -13.66 1.88 -6.51
N ALA A 29 -13.43 2.23 -5.24
CA ALA A 29 -12.11 2.22 -4.64
C ALA A 29 -11.49 0.81 -4.65
N LEU A 30 -12.28 -0.22 -4.36
CA LEU A 30 -11.83 -1.61 -4.40
C LEU A 30 -11.39 -2.01 -5.81
N SER A 31 -12.21 -1.71 -6.81
CA SER A 31 -11.95 -2.10 -8.21
C SER A 31 -10.67 -1.47 -8.74
N TYR A 32 -10.47 -0.16 -8.51
CA TYR A 32 -9.23 0.52 -8.89
C TYR A 32 -8.03 0.06 -8.06
N GLY A 33 -8.21 -0.24 -6.77
CA GLY A 33 -7.17 -0.80 -5.91
C GLY A 33 -6.66 -2.17 -6.40
N VAL A 34 -7.58 -3.06 -6.78
CA VAL A 34 -7.24 -4.38 -7.38
C VAL A 34 -6.55 -4.19 -8.73
N LEU A 35 -7.10 -3.35 -9.61
CA LEU A 35 -6.48 -3.05 -10.91
C LEU A 35 -5.04 -2.56 -10.75
N ASN A 36 -4.81 -1.56 -9.91
CA ASN A 36 -3.48 -0.98 -9.69
C ASN A 36 -2.52 -1.98 -9.03
N THR A 37 -3.01 -2.89 -8.19
CA THR A 37 -2.20 -3.97 -7.61
C THR A 37 -1.73 -4.94 -8.69
N VAL A 38 -2.62 -5.35 -9.61
CA VAL A 38 -2.27 -6.22 -10.74
C VAL A 38 -1.29 -5.52 -11.69
N GLN A 39 -1.50 -4.23 -11.98
CA GLN A 39 -0.58 -3.45 -12.82
C GLN A 39 0.82 -3.38 -12.20
N ALA A 40 0.92 -3.18 -10.88
CA ALA A 40 2.19 -3.20 -10.17
C ALA A 40 2.90 -4.57 -10.25
N LEU A 41 2.16 -5.67 -10.09
CA LEU A 41 2.70 -7.03 -10.25
C LEU A 41 3.21 -7.31 -11.66
N LEU A 42 2.58 -6.70 -12.67
CA LEU A 42 3.01 -6.76 -14.07
C LEU A 42 4.17 -5.80 -14.41
N GLY A 43 4.65 -5.01 -13.44
CA GLY A 43 5.69 -4.00 -13.67
C GLY A 43 5.23 -2.83 -14.54
N ARG A 44 3.93 -2.52 -14.55
CA ARG A 44 3.35 -1.41 -15.32
C ARG A 44 3.14 -0.20 -14.42
N ASP A 45 3.32 0.98 -15.01
CA ASP A 45 3.16 2.27 -14.33
C ASP A 45 1.86 3.01 -14.70
N ASP A 46 0.93 2.33 -15.37
CA ASP A 46 -0.41 2.85 -15.67
C ASP A 46 -1.31 2.69 -14.43
N ILE A 47 -1.14 3.63 -13.49
CA ILE A 47 -1.92 3.76 -12.25
C ILE A 47 -3.14 4.63 -12.51
N ARG A 48 -4.31 4.13 -12.10
CA ARG A 48 -5.59 4.84 -12.22
C ARG A 48 -6.17 5.16 -10.85
N ASP A 49 -6.33 6.44 -10.56
CA ASP A 49 -7.00 6.91 -9.36
C ASP A 49 -7.99 8.05 -9.71
N PRO A 50 -9.19 7.70 -10.20
CA PRO A 50 -10.21 8.70 -10.52
C PRO A 50 -10.89 9.27 -9.26
N LEU A 51 -10.72 8.65 -8.09
CA LEU A 51 -11.20 9.18 -6.81
C LEU A 51 -10.31 10.32 -6.34
N GLY A 52 -9.02 10.23 -6.65
CA GLY A 52 -8.05 11.27 -6.39
C GLY A 52 -7.73 11.40 -4.89
N PRO A 53 -7.08 12.52 -4.51
CA PRO A 53 -6.67 12.72 -3.13
C PRO A 53 -7.87 12.82 -2.19
N PHE A 54 -7.70 12.30 -0.97
CA PHE A 54 -8.71 12.45 0.06
C PHE A 54 -8.93 13.95 0.36
N PRO A 55 -10.19 14.43 0.43
CA PRO A 55 -10.47 15.86 0.47
C PRO A 55 -10.21 16.51 1.84
N HIS A 56 -10.02 15.71 2.90
CA HIS A 56 -9.80 16.21 4.24
C HIS A 56 -8.32 16.14 4.62
N ARG A 57 -7.92 17.04 5.52
CA ARG A 57 -6.56 17.05 6.08
C ARG A 57 -6.31 15.75 6.83
N GLU A 58 -5.16 15.13 6.56
CA GLU A 58 -4.69 13.97 7.30
C GLU A 58 -4.35 14.34 8.76
N THR A 59 -4.69 13.43 9.67
CA THR A 59 -4.27 13.52 11.08
C THR A 59 -2.79 13.18 11.19
N ASP A 60 -2.03 13.97 11.96
CA ASP A 60 -0.64 13.65 12.25
C ASP A 60 -0.55 12.38 13.13
N ILE A 61 0.25 11.41 12.69
CA ILE A 61 0.45 10.12 13.36
C ILE A 61 1.90 9.91 13.83
N ALA A 62 2.76 10.96 13.82
CA ALA A 62 4.16 10.85 14.18
C ALA A 62 4.40 10.25 15.58
N ASP A 63 3.62 10.68 16.57
CA ASP A 63 3.71 10.17 17.95
C ASP A 63 3.36 8.68 18.05
N LEU A 64 2.40 8.20 17.25
CA LEU A 64 2.02 6.79 17.19
C LEU A 64 3.17 5.94 16.62
N ILE A 65 3.79 6.41 15.53
CA ILE A 65 4.94 5.74 14.91
C ILE A 65 6.10 5.67 15.92
N ALA A 66 6.41 6.78 16.62
CA ALA A 66 7.44 6.82 17.64
C ALA A 66 7.17 5.84 18.80
N GLY A 67 5.92 5.71 19.21
CA GLY A 67 5.48 4.73 20.21
C GLY A 67 5.76 3.28 19.79
N ILE A 68 5.38 2.91 18.56
CA ILE A 68 5.61 1.56 18.00
C ILE A 68 7.11 1.28 17.89
N HIS A 69 7.90 2.26 17.42
CA HIS A 69 9.35 2.12 17.35
C HIS A 69 9.95 1.85 18.74
N LYS A 70 9.52 2.60 19.77
CA LYS A 70 9.96 2.37 21.15
C LYS A 70 9.55 1.00 21.70
N MET A 71 8.49 0.39 21.21
CA MET A 71 8.07 -0.95 21.65
C MET A 71 8.90 -2.07 21.03
N HIS A 72 9.17 -1.99 19.72
CA HIS A 72 9.73 -3.11 18.95
C HIS A 72 11.21 -2.94 18.57
N LEU A 73 11.74 -1.72 18.60
CA LEU A 73 13.12 -1.39 18.19
C LEU A 73 14.00 -0.94 19.36
N LYS A 74 13.56 -1.20 20.60
CA LYS A 74 14.44 -1.11 21.76
C LYS A 74 15.53 -2.17 21.67
N LYS A 75 16.78 -1.71 21.55
CA LYS A 75 17.90 -2.33 22.26
C LYS A 75 17.82 -1.91 23.73
#